data_AF-A0AAV2G8J8-F1
#
_entry.id   AF-A0AAV2G8J8-F1
#
_cell.length_a   1.000
_cell.length_b   1.000
_cell.length_c   1.000
_cell.angle_alpha   90.00
_cell.angle_beta   90.00
_cell.angle_gamma   90.00
#
_symmetry.space_group_name_H-M   'P 1'
#
loop_
_entity.id
_entity.type
_entity.pdbx_description
1 polymer ?
#
loop_
_entity_poly.entity_id
_entity_poly.type
_entity_poly.pdbx_seq_one_letter_code
_entity_poly.pdbx_strand_id
1 'polypeptide(L)'
;MYLNDHYQVCVADIKNKKTFLFDSIKPNAQVAKKDHGPNGKMIFGYAAAFLKEQGVDYALDKWPFNIAVVPQQVGNDDCSVLACLYMEQ
;
A
#
# COMPACT_ATOMS: atom_id res chain seq x y z
N MET A 1 -2.83 -3.35 -19.22
CA MET A 1 -3.03 -3.58 -17.77
C MET A 1 -1.64 -3.47 -17.16
N TYR A 2 -1.28 -2.28 -16.67
CA TYR A 2 0.10 -1.90 -16.31
C TYR A 2 0.41 -2.28 -14.85
N LEU A 3 0.71 -3.55 -14.61
CA LEU A 3 1.18 -4.03 -13.30
C LEU A 3 2.65 -4.45 -13.30
N ASN A 4 3.38 -4.35 -14.42
CA ASN A 4 4.65 -5.06 -14.56
C ASN A 4 5.92 -4.30 -14.17
N ASP A 5 5.91 -2.97 -14.00
CA ASP A 5 7.14 -2.18 -13.79
C ASP A 5 7.10 -1.21 -12.59
N HIS A 6 6.18 -1.40 -11.64
CA HIS A 6 6.08 -0.51 -10.47
C HIS A 6 6.02 -1.27 -9.15
N TYR A 7 6.93 -0.93 -8.23
CA TYR A 7 6.96 -1.47 -6.89
C TYR A 7 6.24 -0.54 -5.91
N GLN A 8 5.42 -1.12 -5.05
CA GLN A 8 4.69 -0.43 -3.99
C GLN A 8 4.86 -1.20 -2.67
N VAL A 9 4.86 -0.50 -1.53
CA VAL A 9 4.91 -1.13 -0.21
C VAL A 9 3.58 -0.95 0.50
N CYS A 10 3.03 -2.05 1.02
CA CYS A 10 1.79 -2.05 1.78
C CYS A 10 2.08 -2.46 3.22
N VAL A 11 1.81 -1.58 4.17
CA VAL A 11 2.04 -1.82 5.59
C VAL A 11 0.70 -1.89 6.33
N ALA A 12 0.51 -2.98 7.07
CA ALA A 12 -0.57 -3.12 8.04
C ALA A 12 -0.01 -2.91 9.45
N ASP A 13 -0.30 -1.77 10.06
CA ASP A 13 0.05 -1.49 11.45
C ASP A 13 -1.00 -2.13 12.36
N ILE A 14 -0.69 -3.36 12.81
CA ILE A 14 -1.57 -4.18 13.64
C ILE A 14 -1.87 -3.50 14.98
N LYS A 15 -0.87 -2.83 15.57
CA LYS A 15 -0.99 -2.20 16.88
C LYS A 15 -1.98 -1.04 16.85
N ASN A 16 -1.89 -0.19 15.83
CA ASN A 16 -2.75 0.99 15.70
C ASN A 16 -3.99 0.76 14.81
N LYS A 17 -4.14 -0.44 14.23
CA LYS A 17 -5.23 -0.81 13.30
C LYS A 17 -5.35 0.16 12.13
N LYS A 18 -4.22 0.45 11.47
CA LYS A 18 -4.13 1.34 10.31
C LYS A 18 -3.42 0.65 9.16
N THR A 19 -3.76 1.04 7.94
CA THR A 19 -3.04 0.60 6.74
C THR A 19 -2.40 1.77 6.04
N PHE A 20 -1.22 1.53 5.46
CA PHE A 20 -0.43 2.51 4.75
C PHE A 20 -0.01 1.94 3.40
N LEU A 21 -0.20 2.72 2.33
CA LEU A 21 0.40 2.47 1.03
C LEU A 21 1.55 3.46 0.81
N PHE A 22 2.71 2.92 0.47
CA PHE A 22 3.83 3.67 -0.08
C PHE A 22 3.80 3.54 -1.60
N ASP A 23 3.77 4.67 -2.28
CA ASP A 23 3.78 4.74 -3.73
C ASP A 23 4.60 5.96 -4.18
N SER A 24 5.72 5.70 -4.86
CA SER A 24 6.64 6.73 -5.37
C SER A 24 6.14 7.42 -6.64
N ILE A 25 5.03 6.97 -7.23
CA ILE A 25 4.42 7.55 -8.43
C ILE A 25 3.13 8.32 -8.07
N LYS A 26 2.38 7.85 -7.06
CA LYS A 26 1.09 8.44 -6.69
C LYS A 26 1.25 9.33 -5.46
N PRO A 27 1.21 10.67 -5.61
CA PRO A 27 1.61 11.58 -4.54
C PRO A 27 0.56 11.76 -3.44
N ASN A 28 -0.67 11.25 -3.61
CA ASN A 28 -1.72 11.45 -2.61
C ASN A 28 -2.83 10.39 -2.62
N ALA A 29 -3.59 10.39 -1.51
CA ALA A 29 -4.71 9.50 -1.23
C ALA A 29 -5.84 9.54 -2.27
N GLN A 30 -6.10 10.69 -2.90
CA GLN A 30 -7.19 10.80 -3.86
C GLN A 30 -6.88 10.05 -5.16
N VAL A 31 -5.64 10.17 -5.64
CA VAL A 31 -5.17 9.47 -6.85
C VAL A 31 -5.15 7.97 -6.63
N ALA A 32 -4.57 7.47 -5.54
CA ALA A 32 -4.50 6.02 -5.35
C ALA A 32 -5.84 5.38 -4.90
N LYS A 33 -6.78 6.12 -4.30
CA LYS A 33 -8.16 5.62 -4.09
C LYS A 33 -8.87 5.29 -5.39
N LYS A 34 -8.60 6.03 -6.47
CA LYS A 34 -9.14 5.74 -7.80
C LYS A 34 -8.60 4.41 -8.33
N ASP A 35 -7.33 4.13 -8.07
CA ASP A 35 -6.63 2.98 -8.64
C ASP A 35 -6.67 1.71 -7.79
N HIS A 36 -6.93 1.83 -6.48
CA HIS A 36 -6.95 0.70 -5.53
C HIS A 36 -8.31 0.48 -4.87
N GLY A 37 -9.32 1.25 -5.29
CA GLY A 37 -10.68 1.21 -4.78
C GLY A 37 -10.84 1.93 -3.43
N PRO A 38 -12.09 2.01 -2.92
CA PRO A 38 -12.35 2.60 -1.61
C PRO A 38 -11.55 1.87 -0.54
N ASN A 39 -10.88 2.62 0.34
CA ASN A 39 -10.02 2.11 1.42
C ASN A 39 -8.88 1.18 0.95
N GLY A 40 -8.42 1.28 -0.30
CA GLY A 40 -7.38 0.38 -0.83
C GLY A 40 -7.83 -1.08 -0.89
N LYS A 41 -9.15 -1.33 -1.01
CA LYS A 41 -9.77 -2.65 -1.00
C LYS A 41 -9.13 -3.64 -1.97
N MET A 42 -8.61 -3.18 -3.12
CA MET A 42 -7.96 -4.07 -4.07
C MET A 42 -6.59 -4.58 -3.60
N ILE A 43 -5.90 -3.89 -2.68
CA ILE A 43 -4.64 -4.40 -2.14
C ILE A 43 -4.86 -5.04 -0.77
N PHE A 44 -5.48 -4.32 0.15
CA PHE A 44 -5.68 -4.81 1.52
C PHE A 44 -6.78 -5.87 1.63
N GLY A 45 -7.69 -5.94 0.66
CA GLY A 45 -8.67 -7.03 0.59
C GLY A 45 -8.03 -8.39 0.27
N TYR A 46 -7.06 -8.45 -0.64
CA TYR A 46 -6.32 -9.68 -0.91
C TYR A 46 -5.45 -10.09 0.29
N ALA A 47 -4.76 -9.12 0.92
CA ALA A 47 -4.00 -9.39 2.13
C ALA A 47 -4.89 -9.90 3.28
N ALA A 48 -6.06 -9.29 3.50
CA ALA A 48 -7.02 -9.75 4.51
C ALA A 48 -7.54 -11.15 4.22
N ALA A 49 -7.88 -11.45 2.96
CA ALA A 49 -8.33 -12.78 2.56
C ALA A 49 -7.25 -13.84 2.78
N PHE A 50 -6.01 -13.57 2.37
CA PHE A 50 -4.88 -14.46 2.57
C PHE A 50 -4.63 -14.74 4.06
N LEU A 51 -4.58 -13.70 4.89
CA LEU A 51 -4.37 -13.87 6.34
C LEU A 51 -5.48 -14.70 6.98
N LYS A 52 -6.73 -14.51 6.54
CA LYS A 52 -7.87 -15.29 7.01
C LYS A 52 -7.74 -16.77 6.67
N GLU A 53 -7.23 -17.12 5.49
CA GLU A 53 -6.91 -18.51 5.11
C GLU A 53 -5.83 -19.13 6.02
N GLN A 54 -4.93 -18.30 6.57
CA GLN A 54 -3.93 -18.71 7.57
C GLN A 54 -4.48 -18.74 9.01
N GLY A 55 -5.78 -18.54 9.20
CA GLY A 55 -6.42 -18.52 10.52
C GLY A 55 -6.28 -17.19 11.27
N VAL A 56 -5.84 -16.12 10.60
CA VAL A 56 -5.60 -14.80 11.19
C VAL A 56 -6.61 -13.80 10.64
N ASP A 57 -7.59 -13.38 11.45
CA ASP A 57 -8.60 -12.40 11.03
C ASP A 57 -8.22 -10.98 11.47
N TYR A 58 -7.33 -10.36 10.69
CA TYR A 58 -7.18 -8.91 10.70
C TYR A 58 -8.10 -8.36 9.62
N ALA A 59 -9.20 -7.70 10.01
CA ALA A 59 -10.13 -7.04 9.10
C ALA A 59 -9.51 -5.80 8.42
N LEU A 60 -8.38 -5.98 7.72
CA LEU A 60 -7.53 -4.93 7.14
C LEU A 60 -8.29 -4.05 6.14
N ASP A 61 -9.26 -4.63 5.45
CA ASP A 61 -10.16 -3.94 4.50
C ASP A 61 -11.09 -2.91 5.17
N LYS A 62 -11.23 -2.99 6.50
CA LYS A 62 -12.02 -2.05 7.31
C LYS A 62 -11.18 -1.01 8.02
N TRP A 63 -9.85 -1.12 7.97
CA TRP A 63 -8.96 -0.20 8.67
C TRP A 63 -8.84 1.12 7.89
N PRO A 64 -8.55 2.26 8.57
CA PRO A 64 -8.26 3.51 7.88
C PRO A 64 -7.09 3.33 6.91
N PHE A 65 -7.37 3.58 5.63
CA PHE A 65 -6.39 3.53 4.55
C PHE A 65 -5.73 4.89 4.36
N ASN A 66 -4.42 4.91 4.57
CA ASN A 66 -3.58 6.10 4.41
C ASN A 66 -2.58 5.86 3.28
N ILE A 67 -2.18 6.95 2.63
CA ILE A 67 -1.04 6.93 1.73
C ILE A 67 0.07 7.70 2.41
N ALA A 68 1.21 7.04 2.57
CA ALA A 68 2.38 7.67 3.15
C ALA A 68 2.84 8.81 2.24
N VAL A 69 3.11 9.98 2.82
CA VAL A 69 3.70 11.10 2.09
C VAL A 69 5.17 10.78 1.92
N VAL A 70 5.58 10.49 0.69
CA VAL A 70 6.90 9.91 0.41
C VAL A 70 7.57 10.63 -0.74
N PRO A 71 8.93 10.65 -0.78
CA PRO A 71 9.65 11.14 -1.95
C PRO A 71 9.13 10.47 -3.22
N GLN A 72 8.75 11.28 -4.20
CA GLN A 72 8.32 10.78 -5.49
C GLN A 72 9.55 10.48 -6.35
N GLN A 73 9.47 9.42 -7.16
CA GLN A 73 10.57 9.07 -8.04
C GLN A 73 10.81 10.16 -9.09
N VAL A 74 12.08 10.42 -9.38
CA VAL A 74 12.49 11.37 -10.42
C VAL A 74 12.81 10.61 -11.72
N GLY A 75 13.30 9.38 -11.63
CA GLY A 75 13.44 8.44 -12.74
C GLY A 75 12.26 7.47 -12.87
N ASN A 76 12.23 6.69 -13.96
CA ASN A 76 11.15 5.73 -14.20
C ASN A 76 11.23 4.47 -13.33
N ASP A 77 12.40 4.13 -12.77
CA ASP A 77 12.66 2.79 -12.21
C ASP A 77 13.16 2.79 -10.74
N ASP A 78 13.09 3.95 -10.07
CA ASP A 78 13.59 4.08 -8.69
C ASP A 78 12.59 3.56 -7.63
N CYS A 79 11.40 3.10 -8.05
CA CYS A 79 10.32 2.68 -7.16
C CYS A 79 10.75 1.59 -6.16
N SER A 80 11.59 0.65 -6.57
CA SER A 80 12.11 -0.42 -5.70
C SER A 80 13.08 0.10 -4.64
N VAL A 81 13.98 1.04 -5.00
CA VAL A 81 14.93 1.66 -4.06
C VAL A 81 14.18 2.54 -3.06
N LEU A 82 13.23 3.34 -3.52
CA LEU A 82 12.42 4.20 -2.67
C LEU A 82 11.52 3.38 -1.73
N ALA A 83 10.98 2.25 -2.20
CA ALA A 83 10.26 1.29 -1.37
C ALA A 83 11.13 0.75 -0.22
N CYS A 84 12.39 0.38 -0.50
CA CYS A 84 13.34 -0.06 0.52
C CYS A 84 13.68 1.06 1.53
N LEU A 85 13.98 2.27 1.06
CA LEU A 85 14.34 3.42 1.91
C LEU A 85 13.23 3.80 2.90
N TYR A 86 11.97 3.54 2.56
CA TYR A 86 10.87 3.77 3.50
C TYR A 86 10.82 2.72 4.60
N MET A 87 11.12 1.46 4.29
CA MET A 87 11.10 0.37 5.28
C MET A 87 12.20 0.49 6.34
N GLU A 88 13.23 1.30 6.10
CA GLU A 88 14.31 1.57 7.07
C GLU A 88 13.93 2.59 8.16
N GLN A 89 12.81 3.31 8.02
CA GLN A 89 12.36 4.36 8.94
C GLN A 89 11.45 3.82 10.05
#